data_AF-A0A9E3S493-F1
#
_entry.id   AF-A0A9E3S493-F1
#
_cell.length_a   1.000
_cell.length_b   1.000
_cell.length_c   1.000
_cell.angle_alpha   90.00
_cell.angle_beta   90.00
_cell.angle_gamma   90.00
#
_symmetry.space_group_name_H-M   'P 1'
#
loop_
_entity.id
_entity.type
_entity.pdbx_description
1 polymer ?
#
loop_
_entity_poly.entity_id
_entity_poly.type
_entity_poly.pdbx_seq_one_letter_code
_entity_poly.pdbx_strand_id
1 'polypeptide(L)'
;MTSTLTSLATVDNRPFFDKALQAGVAQGIITPDRLLSLQEEFAKGIVQIANFFGTAYLRPELELALRRMVNLVSLHLEDLSDGDIQVAAASLRDKTLLSHSKAGSDMLKRLHAMPDSTLIFGNPVSVEAQRAYLDEKTASDTASLAEYRSALAMRLDNQNTIDFAFWLAGKMGASRNDIDDADSLIRSAMLVFFADPAELKIPTRTEFVRLVKAAKNTKAKFNDARLKSMLREAPTEFQRLAQRAMERFIETDLPRIRVPSNTADKLLYGDSGVMYFVSESLDDDVREYDRLVAREWDRVTKGEADDPAVVATVLFFVATGLPPKASMLLREAKAIIQHFRTRGFDSQAVIRFIDDHAPEAIREDLQKAWTDDLSREAEEQLNDNDLNWPDTHMERALEYVRKTCAVTWKARRC
;
A
#
# COMPACT_ATOMS: atom_id res chain seq x y z
N MET A 1 -46.00 10.26 -47.24
CA MET A 1 -44.54 10.31 -47.03
C MET A 1 -44.25 11.40 -46.02
N THR A 2 -44.01 11.03 -44.77
CA THR A 2 -43.69 11.95 -43.68
C THR A 2 -42.22 11.76 -43.33
N SER A 3 -41.41 12.77 -43.65
CA SER A 3 -39.99 12.82 -43.33
C SER A 3 -39.83 13.09 -41.83
N THR A 4 -39.28 12.13 -41.09
CA THR A 4 -38.82 12.31 -39.71
C THR A 4 -37.48 13.04 -39.73
N LEU A 5 -37.48 14.30 -39.34
CA LEU A 5 -36.28 15.10 -39.10
C LEU A 5 -35.61 14.64 -37.79
N THR A 6 -34.54 13.86 -37.92
CA THR A 6 -33.63 13.57 -36.81
C THR A 6 -32.80 14.83 -36.54
N SER A 7 -33.12 15.56 -35.47
CA SER A 7 -32.31 16.67 -34.97
C SER A 7 -30.97 16.12 -34.47
N LEU A 8 -29.90 16.34 -35.23
CA LEU A 8 -28.53 16.18 -34.77
C LEU A 8 -28.24 17.31 -33.77
N ALA A 9 -28.21 17.01 -32.48
CA ALA A 9 -27.75 17.94 -31.47
C ALA A 9 -26.25 18.22 -31.71
N THR A 10 -25.93 19.41 -32.19
CA THR A 10 -24.55 19.88 -32.30
C THR A 10 -23.96 20.02 -30.89
N VAL A 11 -22.96 19.20 -30.55
CA VAL A 11 -22.24 19.31 -29.28
C VAL A 11 -21.42 20.59 -29.31
N ASP A 12 -21.79 21.55 -28.47
CA ASP A 12 -21.04 22.79 -28.27
C ASP A 12 -19.82 22.50 -27.37
N ASN A 13 -18.63 22.51 -27.95
CA ASN A 13 -17.37 22.19 -27.26
C ASN A 13 -16.73 23.38 -26.54
N ARG A 14 -17.38 24.55 -26.54
CA ARG A 14 -16.82 25.73 -25.86
C ARG A 14 -16.76 25.51 -24.33
N PRO A 15 -15.79 26.14 -23.64
CA PRO A 15 -15.77 26.21 -22.19
C PRO A 15 -17.10 26.71 -21.63
N PHE A 16 -17.50 26.20 -20.47
CA PHE A 16 -18.79 26.55 -19.86
C PHE A 16 -18.90 28.05 -19.54
N PHE A 17 -17.78 28.69 -19.18
CA PHE A 17 -17.68 30.14 -19.03
C PHE A 17 -18.12 30.89 -20.30
N ASP A 18 -17.63 30.48 -21.47
CA ASP A 18 -17.94 31.15 -22.74
C ASP A 18 -19.43 31.02 -23.09
N LYS A 19 -20.01 29.84 -22.82
CA LYS A 19 -21.45 29.59 -23.01
C LYS A 19 -22.29 30.49 -22.11
N ALA A 20 -21.95 30.56 -20.82
CA ALA A 20 -22.63 31.40 -19.84
C ALA A 20 -22.51 32.89 -20.16
N LEU A 21 -21.31 33.35 -20.54
CA LEU A 21 -21.07 34.75 -20.91
C LEU A 21 -21.89 35.15 -22.14
N GLN A 22 -21.86 34.34 -23.21
CA GLN A 22 -22.58 34.64 -24.44
C GLN A 22 -24.09 34.64 -24.25
N ALA A 23 -24.62 33.64 -23.55
CA ALA A 23 -26.05 33.59 -23.24
C ALA A 23 -26.46 34.77 -22.35
N GLY A 24 -25.64 35.11 -21.35
CA GLY A 24 -25.88 36.24 -20.46
C GLY A 24 -25.93 37.59 -21.20
N VAL A 25 -25.05 37.80 -22.17
CA VAL A 25 -25.08 39.00 -23.02
C VAL A 25 -26.28 38.98 -23.96
N ALA A 26 -26.53 37.86 -24.66
CA ALA A 26 -27.63 37.74 -25.61
C ALA A 26 -29.01 37.96 -24.97
N GLN A 27 -29.16 37.60 -23.70
CA GLN A 27 -30.41 37.71 -22.95
C GLN A 27 -30.48 38.95 -22.06
N GLY A 28 -29.47 39.83 -22.11
CA GLY A 28 -29.43 41.08 -21.35
C GLY A 28 -29.23 40.91 -19.84
N ILE A 29 -28.83 39.71 -19.38
CA ILE A 29 -28.47 39.45 -17.97
C ILE A 29 -27.16 40.16 -17.62
N ILE A 30 -26.21 40.16 -18.56
CA ILE A 30 -24.93 40.84 -18.43
C ILE A 30 -25.00 42.15 -19.21
N THR A 31 -25.02 43.27 -18.49
CA THR A 31 -25.04 44.61 -19.07
C THR A 31 -23.70 44.97 -19.72
N PRO A 32 -23.66 45.95 -20.64
CA PRO A 32 -22.40 46.44 -21.22
C PRO A 32 -21.37 46.89 -20.17
N ASP A 33 -21.81 47.59 -19.12
CA ASP A 33 -20.94 48.04 -18.02
C ASP A 33 -20.36 46.86 -17.24
N ARG A 34 -21.16 45.82 -17.02
CA ARG A 34 -20.67 44.59 -16.39
C ARG A 34 -19.67 43.86 -17.28
N LEU A 35 -19.89 43.84 -18.59
CA LEU A 35 -18.95 43.23 -19.55
C LEU A 35 -17.58 43.92 -19.52
N LEU A 36 -17.54 45.25 -19.44
CA LEU A 36 -16.30 46.01 -19.25
C LEU A 36 -15.62 45.68 -17.92
N SER A 37 -16.41 45.59 -16.83
CA SER A 37 -15.89 45.20 -15.52
C SER A 37 -15.28 43.80 -15.53
N LEU A 38 -15.92 42.84 -16.21
CA LEU A 38 -15.43 41.48 -16.39
C LEU A 38 -14.10 41.48 -17.17
N GLN A 39 -13.96 42.31 -18.21
CA GLN A 39 -12.72 42.42 -18.97
C GLN A 39 -11.53 42.89 -18.10
N GLU A 40 -11.74 43.89 -17.23
CA GLU A 40 -10.71 44.35 -16.29
C GLU A 40 -10.35 43.30 -15.23
N GLU A 41 -11.35 42.63 -14.66
CA GLU A 41 -11.16 41.54 -13.69
C GLU A 41 -10.36 40.38 -14.32
N PHE A 42 -10.65 40.07 -15.57
CA PHE A 42 -10.00 39.00 -16.32
C PHE A 42 -8.53 39.32 -16.60
N ALA A 43 -8.23 40.56 -17.03
CA ALA A 43 -6.84 41.01 -17.22
C ALA A 43 -6.03 40.94 -15.92
N LYS A 44 -6.62 41.34 -14.79
CA LYS A 44 -5.99 41.20 -13.46
C LYS A 44 -5.74 39.75 -13.09
N GLY A 45 -6.72 38.86 -13.33
CA GLY A 45 -6.62 37.43 -13.05
C GLY A 45 -5.51 36.73 -13.83
N ILE A 46 -5.37 37.04 -15.12
CA ILE A 46 -4.32 36.48 -15.99
C ILE A 46 -2.93 36.81 -15.44
N VAL A 47 -2.68 38.06 -15.05
CA VAL A 47 -1.38 38.48 -14.48
C VAL A 47 -1.10 37.78 -13.15
N GLN A 48 -2.11 37.64 -12.28
CA GLN A 48 -1.96 36.93 -11.00
C GLN A 48 -1.63 35.45 -11.19
N ILE A 49 -2.34 34.77 -12.08
CA ILE A 49 -2.10 33.35 -12.39
C ILE A 49 -0.72 33.16 -13.03
N ALA A 50 -0.34 34.01 -13.97
CA ALA A 50 0.98 33.94 -14.61
C ALA A 50 2.12 34.08 -13.59
N ASN A 51 2.04 35.03 -12.65
CA ASN A 51 3.03 35.17 -11.59
C ASN A 51 3.00 34.04 -10.54
N PHE A 52 1.84 33.40 -10.34
CA PHE A 52 1.74 32.26 -9.42
C PHE A 52 2.49 31.04 -9.95
N PHE A 53 2.44 30.77 -11.26
CA PHE A 53 3.08 29.61 -11.86
C PHE A 53 4.45 29.88 -12.49
N GLY A 54 4.68 31.08 -13.00
CA GLY A 54 5.89 31.49 -13.69
C GLY A 54 6.09 33.01 -13.66
N THR A 55 5.84 33.66 -14.80
CA THR A 55 6.02 35.12 -14.94
C THR A 55 4.98 35.77 -15.85
N ALA A 56 4.52 36.97 -15.49
CA ALA A 56 3.63 37.77 -16.32
C ALA A 56 4.33 38.53 -17.47
N TYR A 57 5.65 38.40 -17.64
CA TYR A 57 6.40 39.12 -18.69
C TYR A 57 6.53 38.34 -20.00
N LEU A 58 6.17 37.06 -20.01
CA LEU A 58 6.25 36.19 -21.19
C LEU A 58 4.85 35.96 -21.77
N ARG A 59 4.71 36.22 -23.08
CA ARG A 59 3.45 36.00 -23.79
C ARG A 59 2.93 34.55 -23.66
N PRO A 60 3.75 33.49 -23.82
CA PRO A 60 3.28 32.12 -23.62
C PRO A 60 2.69 31.86 -22.23
N GLU A 61 3.29 32.43 -21.17
CA GLU A 61 2.80 32.30 -19.79
C GLU A 61 1.46 33.03 -19.58
N LEU A 62 1.28 34.20 -20.22
CA LEU A 62 0.00 34.92 -20.19
C LEU A 62 -1.10 34.17 -20.96
N GLU A 63 -0.76 33.56 -22.10
CA GLU A 63 -1.70 32.73 -22.88
C GLU A 63 -2.09 31.46 -22.11
N LEU A 64 -1.15 30.85 -21.39
CA LEU A 64 -1.43 29.71 -20.52
C LEU A 64 -2.27 30.13 -19.30
N ALA A 65 -1.95 31.26 -18.67
CA ALA A 65 -2.71 31.81 -17.56
C ALA A 65 -4.15 32.17 -17.95
N LEU A 66 -4.37 32.66 -19.17
CA LEU A 66 -5.68 32.86 -19.77
C LEU A 66 -6.47 31.54 -19.80
N ARG A 67 -5.89 30.45 -20.31
CA ARG A 67 -6.54 29.13 -20.36
C ARG A 67 -6.90 28.64 -18.96
N ARG A 68 -5.96 28.75 -18.01
CA ARG A 68 -6.20 28.39 -16.60
C ARG A 68 -7.36 29.17 -15.99
N MET A 69 -7.42 30.49 -16.24
CA MET A 69 -8.52 31.33 -15.77
C MET A 69 -9.88 30.84 -16.31
N VAL A 70 -9.96 30.58 -17.61
CA VAL A 70 -11.19 30.06 -18.25
C VAL A 70 -11.57 28.70 -17.69
N ASN A 71 -10.62 27.79 -17.50
CA ASN A 71 -10.85 26.46 -16.96
C ASN A 71 -11.37 26.50 -15.53
N LEU A 72 -10.74 27.28 -14.65
CA LEU A 72 -11.14 27.40 -13.25
C LEU A 72 -12.52 28.03 -13.09
N VAL A 73 -12.81 29.09 -13.85
CA VAL A 73 -14.14 29.73 -13.86
C VAL A 73 -15.19 28.79 -14.44
N SER A 74 -14.88 28.09 -15.54
CA SER A 74 -15.81 27.13 -16.15
C SER A 74 -16.16 25.99 -15.19
N LEU A 75 -15.16 25.36 -14.57
CA LEU A 75 -15.35 24.28 -13.60
C LEU A 75 -16.28 24.71 -12.46
N HIS A 76 -16.02 25.89 -11.88
CA HIS A 76 -16.83 26.38 -10.76
C HIS A 76 -18.24 26.76 -11.18
N LEU A 77 -18.41 27.47 -12.30
CA LEU A 77 -19.74 27.87 -12.79
C LEU A 77 -20.59 26.65 -13.13
N GLU A 78 -20.01 25.65 -13.79
CA GLU A 78 -20.72 24.43 -14.17
C GLU A 78 -21.17 23.67 -12.93
N ASP A 79 -20.31 23.54 -11.91
CA ASP A 79 -20.66 22.89 -10.65
C ASP A 79 -21.74 23.66 -9.86
N LEU A 80 -21.57 24.99 -9.74
CA LEU A 80 -22.50 25.87 -9.01
C LEU A 80 -23.90 25.87 -9.61
N SER A 81 -23.99 25.79 -10.94
CA SER A 81 -25.26 25.89 -11.69
C SER A 81 -25.87 24.54 -12.05
N ASP A 82 -25.16 23.44 -11.76
CA ASP A 82 -25.46 22.10 -12.29
C ASP A 82 -25.70 22.09 -13.81
N GLY A 83 -24.91 22.89 -14.53
CA GLY A 83 -25.01 23.05 -15.98
C GLY A 83 -26.06 24.08 -16.46
N ASP A 84 -26.82 24.73 -15.57
CA ASP A 84 -27.79 25.75 -15.96
C ASP A 84 -27.09 27.07 -16.38
N ILE A 85 -27.11 27.33 -17.68
CA ILE A 85 -26.51 28.51 -18.32
C ILE A 85 -27.09 29.82 -17.77
N GLN A 86 -28.38 29.88 -17.40
CA GLN A 86 -29.02 31.08 -16.87
C GLN A 86 -28.51 31.41 -15.47
N VAL A 87 -28.43 30.39 -14.61
CA VAL A 87 -27.89 30.51 -13.26
C VAL A 87 -26.41 30.92 -13.32
N ALA A 88 -25.64 30.32 -14.22
CA ALA A 88 -24.25 30.68 -14.44
C ALA A 88 -24.08 32.13 -14.91
N ALA A 89 -24.89 32.58 -15.88
CA ALA A 89 -24.89 33.95 -16.36
C ALA A 89 -25.27 34.96 -15.26
N ALA A 90 -26.29 34.64 -14.45
CA ALA A 90 -26.66 35.44 -13.28
C ALA A 90 -25.49 35.50 -12.27
N SER A 91 -24.78 34.40 -12.06
CA SER A 91 -23.62 34.42 -11.17
C SER A 91 -22.43 35.22 -11.72
N LEU A 92 -22.26 35.36 -13.03
CA LEU A 92 -21.27 36.26 -13.65
C LEU A 92 -21.67 37.74 -13.52
N ARG A 93 -22.98 38.03 -13.53
CA ARG A 93 -23.51 39.36 -13.23
C ARG A 93 -23.23 39.75 -11.78
N ASP A 94 -23.47 38.83 -10.84
CA ASP A 94 -23.50 39.14 -9.41
C ASP A 94 -22.14 39.03 -8.70
N LYS A 95 -21.17 38.29 -9.27
CA LYS A 95 -19.87 38.01 -8.64
C LYS A 95 -18.71 38.30 -9.58
N THR A 96 -17.52 38.49 -8.99
CA THR A 96 -16.30 38.77 -9.75
C THR A 96 -15.69 37.51 -10.37
N LEU A 97 -15.04 37.63 -11.52
CA LEU A 97 -14.30 36.54 -12.16
C LEU A 97 -13.17 36.01 -11.29
N LEU A 98 -12.52 36.88 -10.51
CA LEU A 98 -11.49 36.49 -9.55
C LEU A 98 -12.07 35.56 -8.47
N SER A 99 -13.29 35.84 -7.98
CA SER A 99 -13.94 34.98 -7.00
C SER A 99 -14.30 33.60 -7.58
N HIS A 100 -14.77 33.56 -8.83
CA HIS A 100 -15.05 32.32 -9.54
C HIS A 100 -13.79 31.48 -9.80
N SER A 101 -12.72 32.12 -10.27
CA SER A 101 -11.43 31.46 -10.49
C SER A 101 -10.84 30.92 -9.19
N LYS A 102 -10.91 31.71 -8.11
CA LYS A 102 -10.51 31.25 -6.77
C LYS A 102 -11.33 30.06 -6.30
N ALA A 103 -12.65 30.07 -6.46
CA ALA A 103 -13.51 28.97 -6.06
C ALA A 103 -13.20 27.68 -6.84
N GLY A 104 -12.94 27.77 -8.15
CA GLY A 104 -12.46 26.65 -8.95
C GLY A 104 -11.11 26.12 -8.47
N SER A 105 -10.17 27.00 -8.12
CA SER A 105 -8.87 26.60 -7.55
C SER A 105 -9.05 25.90 -6.21
N ASP A 106 -9.92 26.43 -5.34
CA ASP A 106 -10.21 25.85 -4.03
C ASP A 106 -10.94 24.50 -4.15
N MET A 107 -11.74 24.26 -5.20
CA MET A 107 -12.29 22.93 -5.52
C MET A 107 -11.18 21.91 -5.81
N LEU A 108 -10.21 22.27 -6.65
CA LEU A 108 -9.08 21.40 -6.99
C LEU A 108 -8.15 21.16 -5.80
N LYS A 109 -7.88 22.19 -4.99
CA LYS A 109 -7.07 22.05 -3.77
C LYS A 109 -7.72 21.12 -2.74
N ARG A 110 -9.03 21.27 -2.52
CA ARG A 110 -9.79 20.36 -1.64
C ARG A 110 -9.72 18.93 -2.14
N LEU A 111 -9.90 18.71 -3.45
CA LEU A 111 -9.78 17.39 -4.04
C LEU A 111 -8.38 16.77 -3.82
N HIS A 112 -7.33 17.56 -3.98
CA HIS A 112 -5.95 17.10 -3.77
C HIS A 112 -5.62 16.78 -2.31
N ALA A 113 -6.25 17.48 -1.36
CA ALA A 113 -6.09 17.21 0.06
C ALA A 113 -6.80 15.93 0.53
N MET A 114 -7.67 15.35 -0.30
CA MET A 114 -8.36 14.10 0.01
C MET A 114 -7.53 12.87 -0.41
N PRO A 115 -7.67 11.72 0.28
CA PRO A 115 -6.89 10.50 0.00
C PRO A 115 -7.18 9.87 -1.37
N ASP A 116 -6.14 9.55 -2.16
CA ASP A 116 -6.26 8.80 -3.44
C ASP A 116 -6.37 7.31 -3.26
N SER A 117 -6.01 6.81 -2.09
CA SER A 117 -6.00 5.39 -1.77
C SER A 117 -6.45 5.17 -0.33
N THR A 118 -6.61 3.91 0.05
CA THR A 118 -6.88 3.49 1.42
C THR A 118 -5.64 3.44 2.30
N LEU A 119 -4.47 3.74 1.73
CA LEU A 119 -3.20 3.83 2.46
C LEU A 119 -3.15 5.13 3.25
N ILE A 120 -2.83 5.01 4.53
CA ILE A 120 -2.85 6.09 5.51
C ILE A 120 -1.42 6.60 5.67
N PHE A 121 -0.93 7.32 4.66
CA PHE A 121 0.38 7.98 4.74
C PHE A 121 0.25 9.36 5.40
N GLY A 122 1.01 9.56 6.48
CA GLY A 122 0.92 10.75 7.34
C GLY A 122 1.48 12.07 6.79
N ASN A 123 1.61 12.24 5.46
CA ASN A 123 2.23 13.45 4.91
C ASN A 123 1.19 14.46 4.44
N PRO A 124 1.11 15.65 5.07
CA PRO A 124 0.30 16.73 4.55
C PRO A 124 0.80 17.14 3.17
N VAL A 125 -0.13 17.48 2.27
CA VAL A 125 0.20 18.00 0.94
C VAL A 125 1.06 19.25 1.09
N SER A 126 2.30 19.22 0.57
CA SER A 126 3.18 20.38 0.57
C SER A 126 2.67 21.48 -0.35
N VAL A 127 3.11 22.71 -0.13
CA VAL A 127 2.75 23.85 -0.99
C VAL A 127 3.24 23.62 -2.42
N GLU A 128 4.42 23.01 -2.58
CA GLU A 128 5.02 22.67 -3.87
C GLU A 128 4.22 21.59 -4.59
N ALA A 129 3.81 20.52 -3.89
CA ALA A 129 2.97 19.47 -4.46
C ALA A 129 1.60 20.02 -4.88
N GLN A 130 0.99 20.86 -4.05
CA GLN A 130 -0.26 21.52 -4.38
C GLN A 130 -0.14 22.43 -5.62
N ARG A 131 0.96 23.18 -5.72
CA ARG A 131 1.23 24.03 -6.90
C ARG A 131 1.40 23.17 -8.15
N ALA A 132 2.18 22.10 -8.09
CA ALA A 132 2.37 21.17 -9.22
C ALA A 132 1.06 20.50 -9.65
N TYR A 133 0.22 20.10 -8.70
CA TYR A 133 -1.10 19.53 -8.99
C TYR A 133 -2.01 20.54 -9.71
N LEU A 134 -2.07 21.78 -9.23
CA LEU A 134 -2.84 22.83 -9.90
C LEU A 134 -2.28 23.16 -11.28
N ASP A 135 -0.97 23.10 -11.44
CA ASP A 135 -0.29 23.29 -12.72
C ASP A 135 -0.81 22.27 -13.75
N GLU A 136 -0.74 20.99 -13.41
CA GLU A 136 -1.22 19.88 -14.23
C GLU A 136 -2.72 20.01 -14.57
N LYS A 137 -3.56 20.22 -13.55
CA LYS A 137 -5.02 20.20 -13.74
C LYS A 137 -5.59 21.41 -14.47
N THR A 138 -4.87 22.54 -14.48
CA THR A 138 -5.38 23.76 -15.10
C THR A 138 -4.77 24.06 -16.47
N ALA A 139 -3.65 23.41 -16.82
CA ALA A 139 -2.95 23.62 -18.09
C ALA A 139 -3.64 22.97 -19.32
N SER A 140 -4.47 21.94 -19.12
CA SER A 140 -5.20 21.25 -20.20
C SER A 140 -6.27 22.13 -20.86
N ASP A 141 -6.69 21.81 -22.10
CA ASP A 141 -7.64 22.61 -22.87
C ASP A 141 -9.09 22.57 -22.32
N THR A 142 -9.44 21.58 -21.49
CA THR A 142 -10.72 21.52 -20.77
C THR A 142 -10.60 20.76 -19.44
N ALA A 143 -10.84 21.42 -18.31
CA ALA A 143 -11.11 20.73 -17.05
C ALA A 143 -12.59 20.33 -17.01
N SER A 144 -12.90 19.06 -17.22
CA SER A 144 -14.29 18.59 -17.27
C SER A 144 -14.87 18.45 -15.86
N LEU A 145 -16.07 19.01 -15.62
CA LEU A 145 -16.79 18.79 -14.38
C LEU A 145 -17.06 17.30 -14.11
N ALA A 146 -17.28 16.50 -15.16
CA ALA A 146 -17.49 15.06 -15.02
C ALA A 146 -16.24 14.35 -14.47
N GLU A 147 -15.04 14.74 -14.93
CA GLU A 147 -13.77 14.21 -14.42
C GLU A 147 -13.55 14.63 -12.97
N TYR A 148 -13.83 15.90 -12.64
CA TYR A 148 -13.77 16.40 -11.27
C TYR A 148 -14.72 15.62 -10.33
N ARG A 149 -15.98 15.45 -10.73
CA ARG A 149 -16.99 14.73 -9.93
C ARG A 149 -16.64 13.25 -9.77
N SER A 150 -16.12 12.61 -10.82
CA SER A 150 -15.63 11.23 -10.76
C SER A 150 -14.46 11.08 -9.77
N ALA A 151 -13.45 11.95 -9.88
CA ALA A 151 -12.33 11.97 -8.96
C ALA A 151 -12.79 12.26 -7.52
N LEU A 152 -13.71 13.22 -7.32
CA LEU A 152 -14.26 13.53 -6.00
C LEU A 152 -14.99 12.34 -5.39
N ALA A 153 -15.82 11.63 -6.16
CA ALA A 153 -16.51 10.43 -5.70
C ALA A 153 -15.52 9.34 -5.25
N MET A 154 -14.49 9.08 -6.06
CA MET A 154 -13.42 8.13 -5.69
C MET A 154 -12.69 8.53 -4.40
N ARG A 155 -12.32 9.81 -4.26
CA ARG A 155 -11.63 10.33 -3.07
C ARG A 155 -12.54 10.27 -1.82
N LEU A 156 -13.84 10.51 -1.98
CA LEU A 156 -14.84 10.36 -0.90
C LEU A 156 -14.96 8.89 -0.47
N ASP A 157 -14.99 7.95 -1.41
CA ASP A 157 -15.04 6.51 -1.10
C ASP A 157 -13.80 6.06 -0.31
N ASN A 158 -12.61 6.53 -0.69
CA ASN A 158 -11.38 6.27 0.07
C ASN A 158 -11.45 6.86 1.47
N GLN A 159 -11.87 8.12 1.61
CA GLN A 159 -12.02 8.77 2.92
C GLN A 159 -13.00 8.00 3.81
N ASN A 160 -14.16 7.61 3.28
CA ASN A 160 -15.15 6.83 4.01
C ASN A 160 -14.60 5.47 4.46
N THR A 161 -13.77 4.83 3.63
CA THR A 161 -13.11 3.56 3.95
C THR A 161 -12.08 3.74 5.07
N ILE A 162 -11.27 4.79 5.03
CA ILE A 162 -10.31 5.14 6.09
C ILE A 162 -11.04 5.45 7.40
N ASP A 163 -12.09 6.26 7.36
CA ASP A 163 -12.87 6.61 8.54
C ASP A 163 -13.56 5.38 9.15
N PHE A 164 -14.05 4.46 8.30
CA PHE A 164 -14.62 3.19 8.73
C PHE A 164 -13.57 2.27 9.39
N ALA A 165 -12.37 2.17 8.81
CA ALA A 165 -11.27 1.44 9.42
C ALA A 165 -10.92 2.01 10.80
N PHE A 166 -10.77 3.33 10.92
CA PHE A 166 -10.53 3.97 12.21
C PHE A 166 -11.64 3.76 13.23
N TRP A 167 -12.89 3.69 12.78
CA TRP A 167 -14.01 3.36 13.65
C TRP A 167 -13.94 1.91 14.14
N LEU A 168 -13.62 0.95 13.26
CA LEU A 168 -13.39 -0.45 13.65
C LEU A 168 -12.22 -0.57 14.63
N ALA A 169 -11.10 0.09 14.37
CA ALA A 169 -9.94 0.11 15.24
C ALA A 169 -10.31 0.57 16.66
N GLY A 170 -11.05 1.67 16.79
CA GLY A 170 -11.52 2.16 18.08
C GLY A 170 -12.48 1.19 18.79
N LYS A 171 -13.29 0.44 18.05
CA LYS A 171 -14.17 -0.61 18.63
C LYS A 171 -13.43 -1.89 19.00
N MET A 172 -12.27 -2.15 18.38
CA MET A 172 -11.50 -3.38 18.50
C MET A 172 -10.15 -3.20 19.20
N GLY A 173 -9.92 -2.04 19.82
CA GLY A 173 -8.76 -1.77 20.67
C GLY A 173 -7.44 -1.51 19.95
N ALA A 174 -7.47 -1.18 18.64
CA ALA A 174 -6.27 -0.80 17.90
C ALA A 174 -6.05 0.72 17.91
N SER A 175 -4.79 1.15 18.01
CA SER A 175 -4.39 2.55 17.92
C SER A 175 -4.47 3.02 16.46
N ARG A 176 -4.94 4.26 16.26
CA ARG A 176 -4.99 4.86 14.91
C ARG A 176 -3.61 5.08 14.29
N ASN A 177 -2.60 5.32 15.13
CA ASN A 177 -1.24 5.63 14.68
C ASN A 177 -0.51 4.40 14.12
N ASP A 178 -1.05 3.22 14.37
CA ASP A 178 -0.41 1.95 14.00
C ASP A 178 -0.95 1.48 12.64
N ILE A 179 -1.95 2.15 12.08
CA ILE A 179 -2.68 1.71 10.90
C ILE A 179 -2.14 2.43 9.67
N ASP A 180 -1.44 1.68 8.82
CA ASP A 180 -0.91 2.18 7.55
C ASP A 180 -1.83 1.91 6.35
N ASP A 181 -2.75 0.95 6.47
CA ASP A 181 -3.71 0.60 5.42
C ASP A 181 -5.09 0.25 6.00
N ALA A 182 -6.10 1.01 5.59
CA ALA A 182 -7.48 0.81 6.01
C ALA A 182 -8.03 -0.55 5.55
N ASP A 183 -7.69 -1.00 4.34
CA ASP A 183 -8.25 -2.21 3.74
C ASP A 183 -7.74 -3.47 4.47
N SER A 184 -6.46 -3.49 4.85
CA SER A 184 -5.85 -4.55 5.66
C SER A 184 -6.46 -4.65 7.06
N LEU A 185 -6.76 -3.52 7.73
CA LEU A 185 -7.45 -3.52 9.02
C LEU A 185 -8.88 -4.04 8.91
N ILE A 186 -9.65 -3.56 7.93
CA ILE A 186 -11.02 -4.01 7.70
C ILE A 186 -11.04 -5.52 7.46
N ARG A 187 -10.08 -6.05 6.68
CA ARG A 187 -9.97 -7.49 6.41
C ARG A 187 -9.74 -8.31 7.68
N SER A 188 -8.83 -7.88 8.55
CA SER A 188 -8.60 -8.53 9.84
C SER A 188 -9.83 -8.47 10.74
N ALA A 189 -10.55 -7.34 10.76
CA ALA A 189 -11.81 -7.24 11.49
C ALA A 189 -12.85 -8.25 10.96
N MET A 190 -12.99 -8.39 9.64
CA MET A 190 -13.92 -9.36 9.04
C MET A 190 -13.53 -10.80 9.41
N LEU A 191 -12.23 -11.12 9.46
CA LEU A 191 -11.75 -12.41 9.93
C LEU A 191 -12.16 -12.68 11.39
N VAL A 192 -12.03 -11.69 12.28
CA VAL A 192 -12.47 -11.82 13.68
C VAL A 192 -13.97 -12.09 13.76
N PHE A 193 -14.80 -11.35 13.02
CA PHE A 193 -16.25 -11.59 12.96
C PHE A 193 -16.62 -12.97 12.42
N PHE A 194 -15.80 -13.54 11.55
CA PHE A 194 -16.04 -14.85 10.96
C PHE A 194 -15.57 -16.00 11.86
N ALA A 195 -14.38 -15.87 12.45
CA ALA A 195 -13.63 -16.99 13.01
C ALA A 195 -13.68 -17.09 14.54
N ASP A 196 -13.84 -15.97 15.24
CA ASP A 196 -13.85 -15.93 16.69
C ASP A 196 -15.24 -15.57 17.20
N PRO A 197 -15.86 -16.35 18.10
CA PRO A 197 -17.08 -15.94 18.79
C PRO A 197 -16.83 -15.20 20.11
N ALA A 198 -15.60 -15.19 20.63
CA ALA A 198 -15.30 -14.84 22.02
C ALA A 198 -14.85 -13.38 22.21
N GLU A 199 -13.87 -12.88 21.45
CA GLU A 199 -13.29 -11.54 21.70
C GLU A 199 -13.41 -10.63 20.47
N LEU A 200 -13.76 -9.34 20.68
CA LEU A 200 -13.93 -8.35 19.60
C LEU A 200 -12.71 -7.42 19.58
N LYS A 201 -11.55 -7.98 19.30
CA LYS A 201 -10.29 -7.23 19.23
C LYS A 201 -9.53 -7.52 17.96
N ILE A 202 -8.69 -6.59 17.56
CA ILE A 202 -7.71 -6.86 16.51
C ILE A 202 -6.71 -7.90 17.04
N PRO A 203 -6.39 -8.96 16.27
CA PRO A 203 -5.50 -10.01 16.74
C PRO A 203 -4.04 -9.58 16.80
N THR A 204 -3.28 -10.14 17.75
CA THR A 204 -1.80 -10.22 17.63
C THR A 204 -1.38 -11.20 16.55
N ARG A 205 -0.08 -11.34 16.27
CA ARG A 205 0.41 -12.32 15.27
C ARG A 205 0.05 -13.74 15.68
N THR A 206 0.26 -14.09 16.95
CA THR A 206 -0.10 -15.41 17.51
C THR A 206 -1.60 -15.68 17.40
N GLU A 207 -2.44 -14.70 17.74
CA GLU A 207 -3.90 -14.82 17.66
C GLU A 207 -4.38 -14.95 16.22
N PHE A 208 -3.76 -14.23 15.29
CA PHE A 208 -4.05 -14.32 13.86
C PHE A 208 -3.86 -15.75 13.33
N VAL A 209 -2.79 -16.45 13.74
CA VAL A 209 -2.59 -17.86 13.36
C VAL A 209 -3.77 -18.73 13.83
N ARG A 210 -4.29 -18.49 15.03
CA ARG A 210 -5.44 -19.22 15.59
C ARG A 210 -6.72 -18.90 14.81
N LEU A 211 -6.94 -17.64 14.45
CA LEU A 211 -8.09 -17.21 13.62
C LEU A 211 -8.06 -17.85 12.23
N VAL A 212 -6.91 -17.84 11.55
CA VAL A 212 -6.73 -18.49 10.25
C VAL A 212 -7.04 -19.98 10.35
N LYS A 213 -6.54 -20.66 11.38
CA LYS A 213 -6.83 -22.07 11.64
C LYS A 213 -8.34 -22.31 11.85
N ALA A 214 -9.01 -21.44 12.58
CA ALA A 214 -10.46 -21.52 12.79
C ALA A 214 -11.24 -21.29 11.48
N ALA A 215 -10.87 -20.30 10.67
CA ALA A 215 -11.50 -19.99 9.39
C ALA A 215 -11.30 -21.10 8.32
N LYS A 216 -10.18 -21.83 8.39
CA LYS A 216 -9.93 -23.03 7.58
C LYS A 216 -10.92 -24.16 7.86
N ASN A 217 -11.54 -24.20 9.04
CA ASN A 217 -12.56 -25.20 9.36
C ASN A 217 -13.82 -24.96 8.52
N THR A 218 -14.26 -25.98 7.78
CA THR A 218 -15.46 -25.91 6.94
C THR A 218 -16.75 -25.73 7.74
N LYS A 219 -16.73 -26.04 9.04
CA LYS A 219 -17.84 -25.81 9.97
C LYS A 219 -17.91 -24.36 10.50
N ALA A 220 -16.85 -23.56 10.35
CA ALA A 220 -16.87 -22.16 10.75
C ALA A 220 -17.88 -21.38 9.90
N LYS A 221 -18.64 -20.51 10.56
CA LYS A 221 -19.71 -19.72 9.93
C LYS A 221 -19.64 -18.28 10.42
N PHE A 222 -19.93 -17.37 9.50
CA PHE A 222 -20.11 -15.97 9.79
C PHE A 222 -21.19 -15.74 10.86
N ASN A 223 -20.86 -14.95 11.88
CA ASN A 223 -21.78 -14.55 12.93
C ASN A 223 -22.45 -13.20 12.59
N ASP A 224 -23.49 -13.27 11.74
CA ASP A 224 -24.27 -12.11 11.29
C ASP A 224 -24.87 -11.28 12.45
N ALA A 225 -25.38 -11.96 13.49
CA ALA A 225 -25.96 -11.29 14.65
C ALA A 225 -24.92 -10.44 15.40
N ARG A 226 -23.67 -10.93 15.50
CA ARG A 226 -22.57 -10.19 16.13
C ARG A 226 -22.19 -8.95 15.35
N LEU A 227 -22.05 -9.05 14.03
CA LEU A 227 -21.75 -7.91 13.16
C LEU A 227 -22.85 -6.84 13.29
N LYS A 228 -24.12 -7.24 13.15
CA LYS A 228 -25.27 -6.35 13.30
C LYS A 228 -25.35 -5.70 14.68
N SER A 229 -25.00 -6.43 15.74
CA SER A 229 -24.98 -5.87 17.10
C SER A 229 -23.93 -4.78 17.25
N MET A 230 -22.73 -4.96 16.71
CA MET A 230 -21.68 -3.93 16.77
C MET A 230 -22.05 -2.70 15.92
N LEU A 231 -22.66 -2.92 14.76
CA LEU A 231 -23.04 -1.86 13.82
C LEU A 231 -24.29 -1.05 14.24
N ARG A 232 -24.98 -1.43 15.33
CA ARG A 232 -26.23 -0.78 15.77
C ARG A 232 -26.10 0.73 15.94
N GLU A 233 -24.95 1.19 16.44
CA GLU A 233 -24.64 2.60 16.68
C GLU A 233 -23.78 3.22 15.56
N ALA A 234 -23.47 2.47 14.51
CA ALA A 234 -22.64 2.95 13.42
C ALA A 234 -23.45 3.82 12.45
N PRO A 235 -22.85 4.86 11.85
CA PRO A 235 -23.44 5.59 10.73
C PRO A 235 -23.87 4.65 9.60
N THR A 236 -24.96 4.98 8.89
CA THR A 236 -25.50 4.15 7.79
C THR A 236 -24.45 3.76 6.76
N GLU A 237 -23.53 4.68 6.43
CA GLU A 237 -22.42 4.40 5.52
C GLU A 237 -21.50 3.29 6.03
N PHE A 238 -21.17 3.28 7.32
CA PHE A 238 -20.34 2.22 7.91
C PHE A 238 -21.06 0.88 7.97
N GLN A 239 -22.39 0.88 8.13
CA GLN A 239 -23.17 -0.34 8.03
C GLN A 239 -23.09 -0.94 6.62
N ARG A 240 -23.21 -0.10 5.58
CA ARG A 240 -23.07 -0.52 4.17
C ARG A 240 -21.65 -1.02 3.87
N LEU A 241 -20.63 -0.30 4.32
CA LEU A 241 -19.23 -0.69 4.14
C LEU A 241 -18.91 -2.02 4.83
N ALA A 242 -19.40 -2.22 6.06
CA ALA A 242 -19.20 -3.46 6.80
C ALA A 242 -19.85 -4.66 6.09
N GLN A 243 -21.07 -4.49 5.57
CA GLN A 243 -21.76 -5.53 4.81
C GLN A 243 -20.98 -5.90 3.55
N ARG A 244 -20.57 -4.90 2.75
CA ARG A 244 -19.76 -5.09 1.54
C ARG A 244 -18.41 -5.72 1.84
N ALA A 245 -17.76 -5.32 2.94
CA ALA A 245 -16.49 -5.88 3.37
C ALA A 245 -16.62 -7.36 3.77
N MET A 246 -17.69 -7.73 4.49
CA MET A 246 -17.95 -9.12 4.85
C MET A 246 -18.30 -9.98 3.63
N GLU A 247 -19.08 -9.46 2.69
CA GLU A 247 -19.37 -10.12 1.40
C GLU A 247 -18.07 -10.39 0.64
N ARG A 248 -17.23 -9.37 0.43
CA ARG A 248 -15.89 -9.50 -0.18
C ARG A 248 -15.04 -10.52 0.56
N PHE A 249 -15.04 -10.50 1.90
CA PHE A 249 -14.27 -11.44 2.71
C PHE A 249 -14.73 -12.89 2.46
N ILE A 250 -16.03 -13.15 2.47
CA ILE A 250 -16.59 -14.49 2.25
C ILE A 250 -16.33 -14.97 0.82
N GLU A 251 -16.49 -14.11 -0.18
CA GLU A 251 -16.37 -14.47 -1.59
C GLU A 251 -14.92 -14.60 -2.07
N THR A 252 -14.02 -13.79 -1.53
CA THR A 252 -12.65 -13.64 -2.05
C THR A 252 -11.58 -14.07 -1.05
N ASP A 253 -11.64 -13.57 0.19
CA ASP A 253 -10.57 -13.80 1.17
C ASP A 253 -10.64 -15.18 1.82
N LEU A 254 -11.84 -15.64 2.19
CA LEU A 254 -12.06 -16.92 2.84
C LEU A 254 -11.62 -18.11 1.95
N PRO A 255 -11.91 -18.16 0.63
CA PRO A 255 -11.36 -19.18 -0.25
C PRO A 255 -9.83 -19.19 -0.25
N ARG A 256 -9.18 -18.01 -0.24
CA ARG A 256 -7.71 -17.91 -0.16
C ARG A 256 -7.19 -18.44 1.17
N ILE A 257 -7.84 -18.10 2.29
CA ILE A 257 -7.50 -18.65 3.61
C ILE A 257 -7.61 -20.17 3.59
N ARG A 258 -8.61 -20.73 2.92
CA ARG A 258 -8.87 -22.19 2.88
C ARG A 258 -7.94 -22.97 1.95
N VAL A 259 -7.11 -22.31 1.14
CA VAL A 259 -6.07 -22.97 0.36
C VAL A 259 -5.03 -23.59 1.33
N PRO A 260 -4.72 -24.90 1.24
CA PRO A 260 -3.81 -25.56 2.17
C PRO A 260 -2.42 -24.89 2.26
N SER A 261 -1.86 -24.46 1.11
CA SER A 261 -0.55 -23.83 1.00
C SER A 261 -0.50 -22.37 1.49
N ASN A 262 -1.64 -21.74 1.77
CA ASN A 262 -1.66 -20.40 2.37
C ASN A 262 -1.60 -20.53 3.90
N THR A 263 -0.40 -20.47 4.44
CA THR A 263 -0.16 -20.40 5.89
C THR A 263 -0.54 -19.01 6.42
N ALA A 264 -0.71 -18.88 7.73
CA ALA A 264 -0.95 -17.58 8.35
C ALA A 264 0.20 -16.61 8.08
N ASP A 265 1.43 -17.10 8.15
CA ASP A 265 2.66 -16.35 7.87
C ASP A 265 2.70 -15.81 6.43
N LYS A 266 2.35 -16.66 5.45
CA LYS A 266 2.24 -16.25 4.05
C LYS A 266 1.13 -15.22 3.80
N LEU A 267 0.05 -15.26 4.59
CA LEU A 267 -1.03 -14.28 4.49
C LEU A 267 -0.66 -12.93 5.11
N LEU A 268 0.30 -12.90 6.04
CA LEU A 268 0.81 -11.67 6.66
C LEU A 268 1.96 -11.04 5.86
N TYR A 269 2.88 -11.87 5.35
CA TYR A 269 4.16 -11.41 4.82
C TYR A 269 4.44 -11.84 3.38
N GLY A 270 3.63 -12.72 2.81
CA GLY A 270 3.83 -13.20 1.44
C GLY A 270 3.43 -12.16 0.40
N ASP A 271 3.93 -12.33 -0.82
CA ASP A 271 3.73 -11.41 -1.96
C ASP A 271 2.33 -11.52 -2.62
N SER A 272 1.30 -11.67 -1.79
CA SER A 272 -0.06 -11.96 -2.24
C SER A 272 -0.88 -10.70 -2.57
N GLY A 273 -0.27 -9.53 -2.38
CA GLY A 273 -0.86 -8.20 -2.57
C GLY A 273 -2.04 -7.86 -1.65
N VAL A 274 -2.38 -8.75 -0.71
CA VAL A 274 -3.57 -8.66 0.14
C VAL A 274 -3.17 -9.01 1.56
N MET A 275 -2.83 -7.97 2.32
CA MET A 275 -2.33 -8.11 3.68
C MET A 275 -3.46 -8.10 4.71
N TYR A 276 -3.11 -8.58 5.90
CA TYR A 276 -3.93 -8.50 7.10
C TYR A 276 -3.21 -7.62 8.11
N PHE A 277 -3.98 -6.82 8.84
CA PHE A 277 -3.48 -6.07 9.98
C PHE A 277 -3.39 -6.95 11.23
N VAL A 278 -2.32 -6.81 12.00
CA VAL A 278 -2.14 -7.39 13.32
C VAL A 278 -1.69 -6.32 14.29
N SER A 279 -2.19 -6.36 15.53
CA SER A 279 -1.73 -5.44 16.57
C SER A 279 -0.34 -5.85 17.02
N GLU A 280 0.56 -4.88 17.13
CA GLU A 280 1.82 -5.10 17.83
C GLU A 280 1.54 -5.16 19.34
N SER A 281 2.09 -6.16 20.01
CA SER A 281 2.02 -6.30 21.45
C SER A 281 3.40 -6.65 21.97
N LEU A 282 3.87 -5.89 22.95
CA LEU A 282 5.15 -6.15 23.63
C LEU A 282 5.14 -7.49 24.39
N ASP A 283 3.94 -7.99 24.69
CA ASP A 283 3.73 -9.28 25.37
C ASP A 283 3.55 -10.44 24.38
N ASP A 284 3.53 -10.21 23.05
CA ASP A 284 3.47 -11.29 22.06
C ASP A 284 4.84 -11.98 22.02
N ASP A 285 4.90 -13.23 22.47
CA ASP A 285 6.12 -14.03 22.45
C ASP A 285 6.47 -14.35 20.99
N VAL A 286 7.44 -13.62 20.43
CA VAL A 286 7.97 -13.83 19.07
C VAL A 286 8.32 -15.30 18.83
N ARG A 287 8.82 -15.98 19.87
CA ARG A 287 9.17 -17.39 19.79
C ARG A 287 7.93 -18.31 19.80
N GLU A 288 6.83 -17.91 20.44
CA GLU A 288 5.55 -18.62 20.30
C GLU A 288 5.05 -18.53 18.85
N TYR A 289 5.11 -17.34 18.24
CA TYR A 289 4.75 -17.15 16.85
C TYR A 289 5.59 -18.03 15.91
N ASP A 290 6.92 -17.97 16.03
CA ASP A 290 7.84 -18.76 15.19
C ASP A 290 7.59 -20.26 15.31
N ARG A 291 7.30 -20.75 16.52
CA ARG A 291 6.92 -22.16 16.72
C ARG A 291 5.63 -22.56 16.02
N LEU A 292 4.68 -21.63 15.88
CA LEU A 292 3.40 -21.88 15.23
C LEU A 292 3.54 -21.90 13.70
N VAL A 293 4.38 -21.04 13.13
CA VAL A 293 4.49 -20.87 11.68
C VAL A 293 5.69 -21.56 11.03
N ALA A 294 6.78 -21.70 11.78
CA ALA A 294 8.09 -22.17 11.31
C ALA A 294 8.69 -23.20 12.28
N ARG A 295 7.88 -24.17 12.72
CA ARG A 295 8.22 -25.16 13.75
C ARG A 295 9.56 -25.87 13.51
N GLU A 296 9.81 -26.29 12.26
CA GLU A 296 11.04 -27.01 11.92
C GLU A 296 12.25 -26.08 12.00
N TRP A 297 12.11 -24.82 11.56
CA TRP A 297 13.14 -23.81 11.70
C TRP A 297 13.46 -23.52 13.17
N ASP A 298 12.47 -23.21 14.02
CA ASP A 298 12.68 -23.04 15.48
C ASP A 298 13.33 -24.28 16.11
N ARG A 299 12.94 -25.49 15.67
CA ARG A 299 13.53 -26.73 16.18
C ARG A 299 15.02 -26.84 15.85
N VAL A 300 15.42 -26.53 14.62
CA VAL A 300 16.82 -26.68 14.19
C VAL A 300 17.71 -25.56 14.67
N THR A 301 17.21 -24.33 14.77
CA THR A 301 17.94 -23.16 15.32
C THR A 301 17.87 -23.09 16.85
N LYS A 302 16.99 -23.89 17.47
CA LYS A 302 16.64 -23.81 18.90
C LYS A 302 16.12 -22.44 19.33
N GLY A 303 15.56 -21.67 18.40
CA GLY A 303 15.08 -20.30 18.64
C GLY A 303 16.18 -19.25 18.67
N GLU A 304 17.40 -19.58 18.24
CA GLU A 304 18.53 -18.66 18.10
C GLU A 304 18.72 -18.28 16.62
N ALA A 305 17.62 -18.05 15.90
CA ALA A 305 17.66 -17.76 14.45
C ALA A 305 18.24 -16.37 14.13
N ASP A 306 18.31 -15.48 15.13
CA ASP A 306 18.93 -14.16 15.01
C ASP A 306 20.47 -14.21 15.06
N ASP A 307 21.07 -15.32 15.52
CA ASP A 307 22.52 -15.51 15.53
C ASP A 307 22.99 -15.98 14.13
N PRO A 308 23.76 -15.17 13.38
CA PRO A 308 24.25 -15.54 12.06
C PRO A 308 25.09 -16.84 12.09
N ALA A 309 25.77 -17.13 13.20
CA ALA A 309 26.58 -18.33 13.34
C ALA A 309 25.71 -19.59 13.46
N VAL A 310 24.55 -19.50 14.11
CA VAL A 310 23.57 -20.60 14.18
C VAL A 310 22.96 -20.86 12.80
N VAL A 311 22.56 -19.79 12.10
CA VAL A 311 22.03 -19.88 10.73
C VAL A 311 23.06 -20.54 9.81
N ALA A 312 24.29 -20.03 9.77
CA ALA A 312 25.37 -20.61 8.95
C ALA A 312 25.60 -22.10 9.25
N THR A 313 25.54 -22.48 10.53
CA THR A 313 25.67 -23.89 10.96
C THR A 313 24.57 -24.76 10.35
N VAL A 314 23.31 -24.32 10.45
CA VAL A 314 22.16 -25.04 9.89
C VAL A 314 22.30 -25.16 8.37
N LEU A 315 22.62 -24.08 7.67
CA LEU A 315 22.74 -24.09 6.20
C LEU A 315 23.89 -24.99 5.74
N PHE A 316 25.03 -25.04 6.43
CA PHE A 316 26.13 -25.96 6.08
C PHE A 316 25.78 -27.44 6.27
N PHE A 317 25.01 -27.77 7.30
CA PHE A 317 24.47 -29.14 7.45
C PHE A 317 23.57 -29.48 6.25
N VAL A 318 22.63 -28.60 5.90
CA VAL A 318 21.71 -28.82 4.76
C VAL A 318 22.47 -28.93 3.44
N ALA A 319 23.38 -27.99 3.17
CA ALA A 319 24.18 -27.93 1.94
C ALA A 319 25.06 -29.17 1.71
N THR A 320 25.38 -29.91 2.77
CA THR A 320 26.19 -31.14 2.70
C THR A 320 25.38 -32.42 2.86
N GLY A 321 24.04 -32.31 2.92
CA GLY A 321 23.11 -33.42 3.05
C GLY A 321 23.09 -34.07 4.44
N LEU A 322 23.56 -33.36 5.47
CA LEU A 322 23.57 -33.80 6.85
C LEU A 322 22.36 -33.24 7.63
N PRO A 323 21.89 -33.90 8.71
CA PRO A 323 20.77 -33.39 9.48
C PRO A 323 21.06 -32.02 10.13
N PRO A 324 20.20 -31.00 9.94
CA PRO A 324 20.42 -29.65 10.46
C PRO A 324 20.41 -29.57 11.99
N LYS A 325 21.32 -28.77 12.55
CA LYS A 325 21.48 -28.54 13.99
C LYS A 325 21.95 -27.11 14.27
N ALA A 326 21.56 -26.58 15.43
CA ALA A 326 21.95 -25.23 15.88
C ALA A 326 23.44 -25.11 16.26
N SER A 327 24.13 -26.22 16.44
CA SER A 327 25.53 -26.23 16.87
C SER A 327 26.27 -27.44 16.31
N MET A 328 27.55 -27.26 16.02
CA MET A 328 28.38 -28.27 15.37
C MET A 328 29.42 -28.85 16.34
N LEU A 329 29.60 -30.17 16.29
CA LEU A 329 30.73 -30.88 16.91
C LEU A 329 31.93 -30.91 15.97
N LEU A 330 33.16 -31.05 16.50
CA LEU A 330 34.38 -31.12 15.67
C LEU A 330 34.32 -32.26 14.63
N ARG A 331 33.74 -33.40 14.98
CA ARG A 331 33.56 -34.53 14.05
C ARG A 331 32.59 -34.19 12.91
N GLU A 332 31.59 -33.37 13.17
CA GLU A 332 30.58 -32.95 12.19
C GLU A 332 31.17 -31.89 11.26
N ALA A 333 31.98 -30.98 11.79
CA ALA A 333 32.74 -30.02 10.98
C ALA A 333 33.66 -30.72 9.98
N LYS A 334 34.42 -31.73 10.43
CA LYS A 334 35.24 -32.57 9.55
C LYS A 334 34.40 -33.28 8.49
N ALA A 335 33.22 -33.77 8.85
CA ALA A 335 32.30 -34.40 7.91
C ALA A 335 31.80 -33.40 6.86
N ILE A 336 31.38 -32.20 7.26
CA ILE A 336 30.96 -31.12 6.34
C ILE A 336 32.08 -30.80 5.34
N ILE A 337 33.31 -30.57 5.84
CA ILE A 337 34.47 -30.27 4.99
C ILE A 337 34.74 -31.41 4.01
N GLN A 338 34.70 -32.65 4.47
CA GLN A 338 34.92 -33.81 3.60
C GLN A 338 33.82 -33.98 2.54
N HIS A 339 32.56 -33.81 2.93
CA HIS A 339 31.42 -33.88 2.02
C HIS A 339 31.50 -32.78 0.96
N PHE A 340 31.80 -31.55 1.39
CA PHE A 340 32.05 -30.41 0.51
C PHE A 340 33.20 -30.69 -0.48
N ARG A 341 34.39 -31.09 0.00
CA ARG A 341 35.54 -31.37 -0.88
C ARG A 341 35.28 -32.51 -1.88
N THR A 342 34.34 -33.41 -1.57
CA THR A 342 33.98 -34.53 -2.45
C THR A 342 32.93 -34.16 -3.51
N ARG A 343 31.96 -33.30 -3.17
CA ARG A 343 30.74 -33.10 -4.00
C ARG A 343 30.32 -31.64 -4.20
N GLY A 344 30.98 -30.70 -3.53
CA GLY A 344 30.52 -29.31 -3.42
C GLY A 344 29.32 -29.15 -2.49
N PHE A 345 28.78 -27.93 -2.43
CA PHE A 345 27.53 -27.64 -1.74
C PHE A 345 26.33 -27.91 -2.66
N ASP A 346 25.27 -28.49 -2.10
CA ASP A 346 23.94 -28.52 -2.72
C ASP A 346 23.16 -27.26 -2.33
N SER A 347 23.43 -26.16 -3.03
CA SER A 347 22.72 -24.89 -2.82
C SER A 347 21.21 -25.03 -3.05
N GLN A 348 20.77 -25.94 -3.91
CA GLN A 348 19.33 -26.15 -4.16
C GLN A 348 18.64 -26.85 -2.96
N ALA A 349 19.35 -27.69 -2.21
CA ALA A 349 18.83 -28.20 -0.94
C ALA A 349 18.67 -27.08 0.09
N VAL A 350 19.60 -26.11 0.13
CA VAL A 350 19.52 -24.95 1.05
C VAL A 350 18.33 -24.06 0.72
N ILE A 351 18.16 -23.67 -0.55
CA ILE A 351 17.04 -22.83 -0.98
C ILE A 351 15.70 -23.50 -0.66
N ARG A 352 15.55 -24.80 -1.00
CA ARG A 352 14.33 -25.55 -0.67
C ARG A 352 14.07 -25.63 0.83
N PHE A 353 15.11 -25.84 1.64
CA PHE A 353 14.96 -25.86 3.09
C PHE A 353 14.47 -24.52 3.64
N ILE A 354 14.99 -23.40 3.12
CA ILE A 354 14.54 -22.05 3.50
C ILE A 354 13.07 -21.85 3.08
N ASP A 355 12.71 -22.21 1.85
CA ASP A 355 11.33 -22.11 1.34
C ASP A 355 10.33 -22.93 2.16
N ASP A 356 10.71 -24.15 2.56
CA ASP A 356 9.80 -25.07 3.23
C ASP A 356 9.67 -24.80 4.73
N HIS A 357 10.69 -24.22 5.37
CA HIS A 357 10.78 -24.20 6.83
C HIS A 357 11.00 -22.83 7.46
N ALA A 358 11.68 -21.90 6.80
CA ALA A 358 11.95 -20.59 7.39
C ALA A 358 10.68 -19.71 7.40
N PRO A 359 10.58 -18.75 8.34
CA PRO A 359 9.53 -17.72 8.32
C PRO A 359 9.55 -16.93 7.01
N GLU A 360 8.38 -16.68 6.44
CA GLU A 360 8.16 -16.03 5.13
C GLU A 360 8.90 -14.69 5.05
N ALA A 361 8.82 -13.89 6.12
CA ALA A 361 9.38 -12.54 6.19
C ALA A 361 10.90 -12.47 5.95
N ILE A 362 11.64 -13.56 6.22
CA ILE A 362 13.12 -13.56 6.13
C ILE A 362 13.65 -14.50 5.03
N ARG A 363 12.79 -15.17 4.26
CA ARG A 363 13.23 -16.16 3.25
C ARG A 363 14.13 -15.53 2.20
N GLU A 364 13.70 -14.39 1.64
CA GLU A 364 14.44 -13.74 0.57
C GLU A 364 15.84 -13.30 1.05
N ASP A 365 15.91 -12.74 2.26
CA ASP A 365 17.17 -12.31 2.87
C ASP A 365 18.09 -13.50 3.16
N LEU A 366 17.56 -14.61 3.68
CA LEU A 366 18.33 -15.84 3.90
C LEU A 366 18.85 -16.44 2.60
N GLN A 367 18.05 -16.42 1.53
CA GLN A 367 18.44 -16.94 0.21
C GLN A 367 19.55 -16.08 -0.41
N LYS A 368 19.46 -14.76 -0.30
CA LYS A 368 20.51 -13.82 -0.72
C LYS A 368 21.78 -14.00 0.10
N ALA A 369 21.67 -14.02 1.43
CA ALA A 369 22.80 -14.22 2.33
C ALA A 369 23.54 -15.54 2.06
N TRP A 370 22.80 -16.61 1.72
CA TRP A 370 23.41 -17.86 1.26
C TRP A 370 24.13 -17.70 -0.08
N THR A 371 23.43 -17.21 -1.10
CA THR A 371 23.88 -17.24 -2.50
C THR A 371 24.98 -16.23 -2.80
N ASP A 372 24.88 -15.04 -2.23
CA ASP A 372 25.73 -13.90 -2.57
C ASP A 372 26.99 -13.85 -1.69
N ASP A 373 26.88 -14.30 -0.43
CA ASP A 373 27.95 -14.16 0.56
C ASP A 373 28.44 -15.53 1.09
N LEU A 374 27.61 -16.20 1.89
CA LEU A 374 28.05 -17.32 2.74
C LEU A 374 28.57 -18.52 1.92
N SER A 375 27.87 -18.91 0.86
CA SER A 375 28.29 -20.08 0.07
C SER A 375 29.60 -19.82 -0.68
N ARG A 376 29.77 -18.60 -1.22
CA ARG A 376 30.95 -18.21 -2.02
C ARG A 376 32.19 -18.12 -1.15
N GLU A 377 32.09 -17.45 0.00
CA GLU A 377 33.19 -17.37 0.95
C GLU A 377 33.56 -18.78 1.46
N ALA A 378 32.56 -19.59 1.84
CA ALA A 378 32.80 -20.94 2.33
C ALA A 378 33.43 -21.84 1.25
N GLU A 379 33.02 -21.72 -0.01
CA GLU A 379 33.63 -22.47 -1.11
C GLU A 379 35.11 -22.19 -1.26
N GLU A 380 35.54 -20.94 -1.09
CA GLU A 380 36.95 -20.55 -1.12
C GLU A 380 37.71 -21.10 0.09
N GLN A 381 37.15 -20.93 1.29
CA GLN A 381 37.85 -21.24 2.55
C GLN A 381 37.92 -22.75 2.85
N LEU A 382 36.91 -23.53 2.44
CA LEU A 382 36.84 -24.96 2.70
C LEU A 382 37.60 -25.81 1.66
N ASN A 383 37.91 -25.23 0.50
CA ASN A 383 38.60 -25.95 -0.57
C ASN A 383 40.06 -26.28 -0.22
N ASP A 384 40.58 -27.28 -0.92
CA ASP A 384 41.95 -27.75 -0.78
C ASP A 384 42.67 -27.81 -2.15
N ASN A 385 42.41 -26.80 -2.98
CA ASN A 385 42.91 -26.75 -4.35
C ASN A 385 44.22 -25.97 -4.49
N ASP A 386 44.73 -25.37 -3.41
CA ASP A 386 46.00 -24.64 -3.43
C ASP A 386 47.18 -25.61 -3.34
N LEU A 387 47.81 -25.86 -4.48
CA LEU A 387 48.98 -26.74 -4.59
C LEU A 387 50.19 -26.24 -3.79
N ASN A 388 50.27 -24.94 -3.51
CA ASN A 388 51.38 -24.35 -2.75
C ASN A 388 51.10 -24.35 -1.23
N TRP A 389 49.84 -24.49 -0.84
CA TRP A 389 49.42 -24.46 0.56
C TRP A 389 48.26 -25.45 0.82
N PRO A 390 48.55 -26.77 0.79
CA PRO A 390 47.53 -27.79 0.97
C PRO A 390 47.06 -27.85 2.42
N ASP A 391 45.75 -27.94 2.61
CA ASP A 391 45.05 -28.07 3.88
C ASP A 391 44.62 -29.53 4.14
N THR A 392 45.56 -30.45 3.95
CA THR A 392 45.36 -31.91 4.05
C THR A 392 44.80 -32.33 5.42
N HIS A 393 45.15 -31.58 6.48
CA HIS A 393 44.69 -31.81 7.85
C HIS A 393 43.46 -30.97 8.25
N MET A 394 42.89 -30.20 7.31
CA MET A 394 41.72 -29.33 7.48
C MET A 394 41.91 -28.21 8.50
N GLU A 395 43.14 -27.79 8.81
CA GLU A 395 43.41 -26.80 9.84
C GLU A 395 42.84 -25.41 9.48
N ARG A 396 43.03 -24.96 8.23
CA ARG A 396 42.44 -23.70 7.75
C ARG A 396 40.92 -23.80 7.67
N ALA A 397 40.41 -24.87 7.05
CA ALA A 397 38.97 -25.05 6.90
C ALA A 397 38.26 -25.13 8.25
N LEU A 398 38.84 -25.82 9.24
CA LEU A 398 38.28 -25.87 10.60
C LEU A 398 38.33 -24.53 11.32
N GLU A 399 39.35 -23.71 11.09
CA GLU A 399 39.42 -22.36 11.68
C GLU A 399 38.37 -21.41 11.07
N TYR A 400 38.12 -21.51 9.77
CA TYR A 400 37.01 -20.80 9.13
C TYR A 400 35.66 -21.21 9.73
N VAL A 401 35.36 -22.52 9.76
CA VAL A 401 34.12 -23.04 10.36
C VAL A 401 33.97 -22.58 11.82
N ARG A 402 35.06 -22.53 12.59
CA ARG A 402 35.04 -22.06 13.99
C ARG A 402 34.69 -20.59 14.13
N LYS A 403 35.05 -19.75 13.16
CA LYS A 403 34.73 -18.31 13.16
C LYS A 403 33.32 -18.02 12.67
N THR A 404 32.86 -18.79 11.69
CA THR A 404 31.60 -18.52 10.97
C THR A 404 30.41 -19.30 11.56
N CYS A 405 30.62 -20.45 12.19
CA CYS A 405 29.55 -21.31 12.71
C CYS A 405 29.50 -21.35 14.24
N ALA A 406 28.33 -21.71 14.77
CA ALA A 406 28.12 -22.05 16.17
C ALA A 406 28.74 -23.42 16.48
N VAL A 407 29.87 -23.42 17.19
CA VAL A 407 30.69 -24.61 17.44
C VAL A 407 30.86 -24.89 18.92
N THR A 408 30.98 -26.16 19.29
CA THR A 408 31.11 -26.56 20.71
C THR A 408 32.54 -26.92 21.13
N TRP A 409 33.53 -26.77 20.24
CA TRP A 409 34.94 -27.07 20.53
C TRP A 409 35.79 -25.81 20.61
N LYS A 410 36.86 -25.87 21.42
CA LYS A 410 37.80 -24.75 21.60
C LYS A 410 38.87 -24.77 20.51
N ALA A 411 39.41 -23.59 20.18
CA ALA A 411 40.61 -23.48 19.37
C ALA A 411 41.75 -24.31 20.00
N ARG A 412 42.57 -24.96 19.17
CA ARG A 412 43.84 -25.51 19.65
C ARG A 412 44.65 -24.33 20.18
N ARG A 413 45.07 -24.39 21.46
CA ARG A 413 46.06 -23.44 21.97
C ARG A 413 47.35 -23.70 21.20
N CYS A 414 47.82 -22.69 20.47
CA CYS A 414 49.16 -22.68 19.92
C CYS A 414 50.20 -22.71 21.03
#